data_AF-A0A2G6F012-F1
#
_entry.id   AF-A0A2G6F012-F1
#
_cell.length_a   1.000
_cell.length_b   1.000
_cell.length_c   1.000
_cell.angle_alpha   90.00
_cell.angle_beta   90.00
_cell.angle_gamma   90.00
#
_symmetry.space_group_name_H-M   'P 1'
#
loop_
_entity.id
_entity.type
_entity.pdbx_description
1 polymer ?
#
loop_
_entity_poly.entity_id
_entity_poly.type
_entity_poly.pdbx_seq_one_letter_code
_entity_poly.pdbx_strand_id
1 'polypeptide(L)' 'MNIQQFLMVFLGGGLGSMSRYGIGLLLNKESIPYGTGLVNILGSLLIGLFMGYHLKVNAQAFSQAQL' A
#
# COMPACT_ATOMS: atom_id res chain seq x y z
N MET A 1 7.73 18.50 2.97
CA MET A 1 7.61 17.55 1.86
C MET A 1 8.36 18.12 0.68
N ASN A 2 9.41 17.43 0.21
CA ASN A 2 10.16 17.86 -0.98
C ASN A 2 9.43 17.39 -2.26
N ILE A 3 9.86 17.89 -3.43
CA ILE A 3 9.21 17.55 -4.70
C ILE A 3 9.30 16.04 -5.01
N GLN A 4 10.38 15.37 -4.60
CA GLN A 4 10.57 13.93 -4.82
C GLN A 4 9.53 13.10 -4.06
N GLN A 5 9.29 13.44 -2.79
CA GLN A 5 8.26 12.81 -1.97
C GLN A 5 6.87 13.00 -2.58
N PHE A 6 6.59 14.20 -3.08
CA PHE A 6 5.31 14.46 -3.76
C PHE A 6 5.14 13.57 -5.01
N LEU A 7 6.17 13.47 -5.85
CA LEU A 7 6.15 12.60 -7.03
C LEU A 7 5.99 11.12 -6.66
N MET A 8 6.63 10.65 -5.60
CA MET A 8 6.49 9.27 -5.12
C MET A 8 5.06 8.98 -4.66
N VAL A 9 4.44 9.89 -3.89
CA VAL A 9 3.05 9.75 -3.46
C VAL A 9 2.10 9.81 -4.66
N PHE A 10 2.34 10.71 -5.61
CA PHE A 10 1.55 10.81 -6.83
C PHE A 10 1.62 9.52 -7.66
N LEU A 11 2.81 8.96 -7.88
CA LEU A 11 2.98 7.73 -8.64
C LEU A 11 2.34 6.53 -7.92
N GLY A 12 2.57 6.38 -6.61
CA GLY A 12 1.96 5.32 -5.82
C GLY A 12 0.43 5.43 -5.76
N GLY A 13 -0.10 6.63 -5.51
CA GLY A 13 -1.53 6.89 -5.48
C GLY A 13 -2.20 6.74 -6.83
N GLY A 14 -1.56 7.24 -7.89
CA GLY A 14 -2.00 7.10 -9.28
C GLY A 14 -2.08 5.63 -9.69
N LEU A 15 -1.00 4.86 -9.50
CA LEU A 15 -0.97 3.43 -9.79
C LEU A 15 -2.05 2.68 -8.98
N GLY A 16 -2.15 2.94 -7.68
CA GLY A 16 -3.14 2.29 -6.81
C GLY A 16 -4.59 2.58 -7.22
N SER A 17 -4.88 3.82 -7.66
CA SER A 17 -6.20 4.19 -8.16
C SER A 17 -6.55 3.46 -9.48
N MET A 18 -5.59 3.36 -10.40
CA MET A 18 -5.74 2.63 -11.66
C MET A 18 -5.94 1.13 -11.43
N SER A 19 -5.16 0.51 -10.52
CA SER A 19 -5.34 -0.89 -10.15
C SER A 19 -6.71 -1.15 -9.53
N ARG A 20 -7.18 -0.28 -8.62
CA ARG A 20 -8.53 -0.39 -8.06
C ARG A 20 -9.60 -0.32 -9.14
N TYR A 21 -9.48 0.62 -10.06
CA TYR A 21 -10.43 0.77 -11.16
C TYR A 21 -10.45 -0.46 -12.08
N GLY A 22 -9.28 -0.95 -12.50
CA GLY A 22 -9.16 -2.14 -13.34
C GLY A 22 -9.71 -3.41 -12.68
N ILE A 23 -9.42 -3.61 -11.39
CA ILE A 23 -9.98 -4.73 -10.62
C ILE A 23 -11.49 -4.59 -10.48
N GLY A 24 -11.98 -3.35 -10.28
CA GLY A 24 -13.40 -3.05 -10.25
C GLY A 24 -14.10 -3.42 -11.55
N LEU A 25 -13.53 -3.08 -12.70
CA LEU A 25 -14.08 -3.44 -14.01
C LEU A 25 -14.18 -4.96 -14.23
N LEU A 26 -13.22 -5.73 -13.70
CA LEU A 26 -13.16 -7.18 -13.90
C LEU A 26 -14.04 -7.96 -12.93
N LEU A 27 -14.15 -7.51 -11.68
CA LEU A 27 -14.69 -8.32 -10.57
C LEU A 27 -15.89 -7.71 -9.86
N ASN A 28 -16.22 -6.43 -10.04
CA ASN A 28 -17.44 -5.89 -9.46
C ASN A 28 -18.63 -6.29 -10.34
N LYS A 29 -19.51 -7.14 -9.79
CA LYS A 29 -20.83 -7.46 -10.36
C LYS A 29 -21.90 -6.66 -9.63
N GLU A 30 -23.03 -6.41 -10.29
CA GLU A 30 -24.20 -5.64 -9.80
C GLU A 30 -24.62 -6.00 -8.37
N SER A 31 -24.53 -7.28 -7.99
CA SER A 31 -25.03 -7.77 -6.70
C SER A 31 -24.03 -7.63 -5.56
N ILE A 32 -22.74 -7.87 -5.81
CA ILE A 32 -21.70 -7.84 -4.78
C ILE A 32 -20.38 -7.34 -5.40
N PRO A 33 -19.80 -6.24 -4.87
CA PRO A 33 -18.57 -5.65 -5.39
C PRO A 33 -17.33 -6.37 -4.86
N TYR A 34 -17.12 -7.62 -5.32
CA TYR A 34 -15.98 -8.45 -4.92
C TYR A 34 -14.62 -7.80 -5.21
N GLY A 35 -14.51 -7.03 -6.29
CA GLY A 35 -13.30 -6.29 -6.63
C GLY A 35 -12.92 -5.26 -5.58
N THR A 36 -13.90 -4.56 -5.01
CA THR A 36 -13.66 -3.59 -3.93
C THR A 36 -13.17 -4.27 -2.66
N GLY A 37 -13.76 -5.42 -2.29
CA GLY A 37 -13.29 -6.22 -1.15
C GLY A 37 -11.85 -6.71 -1.34
N LEU A 38 -11.54 -7.25 -2.52
CA LEU A 38 -10.21 -7.75 -2.86
C LEU A 38 -9.14 -6.65 -2.75
N VAL A 39 -9.39 -5.47 -3.32
CA VAL A 39 -8.44 -4.35 -3.27
C VAL A 39 -8.17 -3.89 -1.84
N ASN A 40 -9.19 -3.90 -0.96
CA ASN A 40 -9.00 -3.51 0.44
C ASN A 40 -8.18 -4.54 1.22
N ILE A 41 -8.43 -5.84 1.03
CA ILE A 41 -7.64 -6.91 1.67
C ILE A 41 -6.18 -6.86 1.21
N LEU A 42 -5.94 -6.73 -0.10
CA LEU A 42 -4.59 -6.63 -0.63
C LEU A 42 -3.90 -5.34 -0.18
N GLY A 43 -4.61 -4.21 -0.18
CA GLY A 43 -4.09 -2.92 0.27
C GLY A 43 -3.69 -2.93 1.74
N SER A 44 -4.55 -3.46 2.62
CA SER A 44 -4.25 -3.55 4.05
C SER A 44 -3.10 -4.53 4.34
N LEU A 45 -3.03 -5.65 3.62
CA LEU A 45 -1.91 -6.59 3.71
C LEU A 45 -0.58 -5.94 3.31
N LEU A 46 -0.55 -5.22 2.18
CA LEU A 46 0.66 -4.52 1.72
C LEU A 46 1.10 -3.44 2.71
N ILE A 47 0.18 -2.64 3.24
CA ILE A 47 0.48 -1.65 4.28
C ILE A 47 1.06 -2.34 5.52
N GLY A 48 0.47 -3.45 5.95
CA GLY A 48 0.97 -4.24 7.09
C GLY A 48 2.37 -4.79 6.87
N LEU A 49 2.67 -5.34 5.69
CA LEU A 49 4.00 -5.85 5.35
C LEU A 49 5.05 -4.73 5.31
N PHE A 50 4.75 -3.59 4.67
CA PHE A 50 5.68 -2.47 4.61
C PHE A 50 5.92 -1.85 5.99
N MET A 51 4.87 -1.67 6.79
CA MET A 51 4.99 -1.18 8.16
C MET A 51 5.81 -2.14 9.01
N GLY A 52 5.50 -3.44 8.97
CA GLY A 52 6.23 -4.45 9.74
C GLY A 52 7.71 -4.52 9.36
N TYR A 53 8.02 -4.45 8.07
CA TYR A 53 9.41 -4.36 7.59
C TYR A 53 10.10 -3.09 8.09
N HIS A 54 9.44 -1.94 7.99
CA HIS A 54 9.97 -0.66 8.47
C HIS A 54 10.28 -0.71 9.97
N LEU A 55 9.35 -1.23 10.78
CA LEU A 55 9.54 -1.37 12.22
C LEU A 55 10.73 -2.30 12.55
N LYS A 56 10.87 -3.43 11.84
CA LYS A 56 11.99 -4.35 12.02
C LYS A 56 13.34 -3.69 11.74
N VAL A 57 13.45 -2.96 10.62
CA VAL A 57 14.69 -2.26 10.23
C VAL A 57 15.07 -1.20 11.27
N ASN A 58 14.11 -0.40 11.72
CA ASN A 58 14.36 0.62 12.74
C ASN A 58 14.74 0.01 14.10
N ALA A 59 14.10 -1.10 14.50
CA ALA A 59 14.42 -1.80 15.73
C ALA A 59 15.87 -2.33 15.73
N GLN A 60 16.36 -2.84 14.60
CA GLN A 60 17.75 -3.26 14.44
C GLN A 60 18.73 -2.09 14.52
N ALA A 61 18.39 -0.95 13.89
CA ALA A 61 19.21 0.25 13.93
C ALA A 61 19.33 0.83 15.35
N PHE A 62 18.25 0.81 16.13
CA PHE A 62 18.26 1.26 17.53
C PHE A 62 19.16 0.38 18.41
N SER A 63 19.11 -0.95 18.24
CA SER A 63 19.95 -1.90 18.99
C SER A 63 21.45 -1.66 18.76
N GLN A 64 21.85 -1.34 17.52
CA GLN A 64 23.26 -1.04 17.19
C GLN A 64 23.75 0.30 17.75
N ALA A 65 22.86 1.27 17.94
CA ALA A 65 23.21 2.58 18.46
C ALA A 65 23.45 2.60 19.98
N GLN A 66 23.15 1.50 20.69
CA GLN A 66 23.36 1.34 22.14
C GLN A 66 24.65 0.57 22.50
N LEU A 67 25.42 0.13 21.49
CA LEU A 67 26.77 -0.45 21.62
C LEU A 67 27.83 0.61 21.33
#